data_AF-A0A6L3X1L7-F1
#
_entry.id   AF-A0A6L3X1L7-F1
#
_cell.length_a   1.000
_cell.length_b   1.000
_cell.length_c   1.000
_cell.angle_alpha   90.00
_cell.angle_beta   90.00
_cell.angle_gamma   90.00
#
_symmetry.space_group_name_H-M   'P 1'
#
loop_
_entity.id
_entity.type
_entity.pdbx_description
1 polymer ?
#
loop_
_entity_poly.entity_id
_entity_poly.type
_entity_poly.pdbx_seq_one_letter_code
_entity_poly.pdbx_strand_id
1 'polypeptide(L)'
;RKMIVQPLAIVSSHFDSMAKGDLARPVAVYGRNEISAIFASLKAMQGSLRETVSNVRQGSYAIHTGISEIAAGNNDLSSRTEQQAASLAQTAASMEQLTATVSHNADTARQASDCA
;
A
#
# COMPACT_ATOMS: atom_id res chain seq x y z
N ARG A 1 -54.72 2.04 -10.16
CA ARG A 1 -53.52 1.35 -10.67
C ARG A 1 -52.25 2.23 -10.71
N LYS A 2 -52.30 3.46 -11.25
CA LYS A 2 -51.13 4.39 -11.29
C LYS A 2 -50.50 4.69 -9.91
N MET A 3 -51.31 4.75 -8.83
CA MET A 3 -50.81 5.03 -7.47
C MET A 3 -49.82 3.98 -6.90
N ILE A 4 -49.76 2.77 -7.46
CA ILE A 4 -48.82 1.72 -7.01
C ILE A 4 -47.70 1.52 -8.03
N VAL A 5 -48.02 1.61 -9.32
CA VAL A 5 -47.04 1.38 -10.41
C VAL A 5 -45.94 2.45 -10.42
N GLN A 6 -46.30 3.72 -10.19
CA GLN A 6 -45.33 4.81 -10.23
C GLN A 6 -44.29 4.73 -9.10
N PRO A 7 -44.66 4.52 -7.81
CA PRO A 7 -43.67 4.31 -6.75
C PRO A 7 -42.74 3.11 -7.00
N LEU A 8 -43.27 1.99 -7.49
CA LEU A 8 -42.45 0.81 -7.78
C LEU A 8 -41.44 1.05 -8.92
N ALA A 9 -41.83 1.80 -9.95
CA ALA A 9 -40.91 2.20 -11.01
C ALA A 9 -39.76 3.08 -10.49
N ILE A 10 -40.04 3.97 -9.54
CA ILE A 10 -39.01 4.81 -8.90
C ILE A 10 -38.03 3.95 -8.08
N VAL A 11 -38.56 3.00 -7.30
CA VAL A 11 -37.72 2.04 -6.54
C VAL A 11 -36.81 1.24 -7.48
N SER A 12 -37.34 0.74 -8.60
CA SER A 12 -36.54 0.04 -9.62
C SER A 12 -35.43 0.94 -10.18
N SER A 13 -35.72 2.21 -10.47
CA SER A 13 -34.71 3.16 -10.97
C SER A 13 -33.58 3.40 -9.96
N HIS A 14 -33.90 3.42 -8.66
CA HIS A 14 -32.89 3.51 -7.61
C HIS A 14 -32.00 2.26 -7.57
N PHE A 15 -32.58 1.06 -7.65
CA PHE A 15 -31.80 -0.18 -7.74
C PHE A 15 -30.87 -0.19 -8.95
N ASP A 16 -31.34 0.22 -10.14
CA ASP A 16 -30.50 0.32 -11.33
C ASP A 16 -29.34 1.31 -11.16
N SER A 17 -29.56 2.41 -10.44
CA SER A 17 -28.51 3.39 -10.14
C SER A 17 -27.48 2.82 -9.18
N MET A 18 -27.94 2.16 -8.11
CA MET A 18 -27.08 1.52 -7.11
C MET A 18 -26.25 0.38 -7.70
N ALA A 19 -26.85 -0.42 -8.59
CA ALA A 19 -26.14 -1.49 -9.29
C ALA A 19 -25.00 -0.96 -10.19
N LYS A 20 -25.13 0.28 -10.69
CA LYS A 20 -24.08 0.99 -11.43
C LYS A 20 -23.07 1.71 -10.52
N GLY A 21 -23.22 1.59 -9.21
CA GLY A 21 -22.37 2.26 -8.21
C GLY A 21 -22.76 3.71 -7.92
N ASP A 22 -23.85 4.24 -8.51
CA ASP A 22 -24.36 5.56 -8.16
C ASP A 22 -25.21 5.48 -6.89
N LEU A 23 -24.57 5.75 -5.77
CA LEU A 23 -25.20 5.86 -4.45
C LEU A 23 -25.47 7.31 -4.04
N ALA A 24 -25.32 8.29 -4.95
CA ALA A 24 -25.45 9.71 -4.64
C ALA A 24 -26.89 10.22 -4.76
N ARG A 25 -27.74 9.54 -5.55
CA ARG A 25 -29.13 9.94 -5.75
C ARG A 25 -29.93 9.83 -4.45
N PRO A 26 -30.53 10.92 -3.94
CA PRO A 26 -31.26 10.88 -2.68
C PRO A 26 -32.52 10.02 -2.80
N VAL A 27 -32.72 9.11 -1.84
CA VAL A 27 -33.97 8.35 -1.69
C VAL A 27 -34.89 9.14 -0.75
N ALA A 28 -35.94 9.73 -1.31
CA ALA A 28 -36.93 10.48 -0.55
C ALA A 28 -38.05 9.55 -0.06
N VAL A 29 -38.40 9.66 1.22
CA VAL A 29 -39.44 8.84 1.87
C VAL A 29 -40.64 9.75 2.15
N TYR A 30 -41.81 9.42 1.59
CA TYR A 30 -43.04 10.19 1.77
C TYR A 30 -44.20 9.28 2.18
N GLY A 31 -45.11 9.80 2.99
CA GLY A 31 -46.29 9.07 3.45
C GLY A 31 -46.05 8.19 4.68
N ARG A 32 -47.05 7.38 5.02
CA ARG A 32 -47.06 6.50 6.21
C ARG A 32 -47.62 5.09 5.92
N ASN A 33 -47.46 4.63 4.68
CA ASN A 33 -47.95 3.33 4.22
C ASN A 33 -46.80 2.36 3.89
N GLU A 34 -47.14 1.17 3.41
CA GLU A 34 -46.20 0.10 3.06
C GLU A 34 -45.18 0.54 2.00
N ILE A 35 -45.60 1.42 1.07
CA ILE A 35 -44.68 2.01 0.08
C ILE A 35 -43.64 2.88 0.77
N SER A 36 -44.03 3.72 1.74
CA SER A 36 -43.08 4.53 2.50
C SER A 36 -42.08 3.67 3.28
N ALA A 37 -42.50 2.51 3.79
CA ALA A 37 -41.60 1.55 4.45
C ALA A 37 -40.55 0.97 3.49
N ILE A 38 -40.94 0.62 2.25
CA ILE A 38 -40.01 0.15 1.21
C ILE A 38 -38.96 1.23 0.90
N PHE A 39 -39.37 2.49 0.71
CA PHE A 39 -38.45 3.60 0.48
C PHE A 39 -37.50 3.83 1.67
N ALA A 40 -37.99 3.64 2.90
CA ALA A 40 -37.15 3.74 4.09
C ALA A 40 -36.08 2.63 4.13
N SER A 41 -36.45 1.37 3.85
CA SER A 41 -35.50 0.25 3.75
C SER A 41 -34.48 0.45 2.62
N LEU A 42 -34.93 0.93 1.45
CA LEU A 42 -34.06 1.28 0.33
C LEU A 42 -33.05 2.36 0.71
N LYS A 43 -33.48 3.40 1.43
CA LYS A 43 -32.59 4.47 1.95
C LYS A 43 -31.57 3.93 2.93
N ALA A 44 -31.98 3.04 3.84
CA ALA A 44 -31.07 2.39 4.78
C ALA A 44 -30.01 1.54 4.06
N MET A 45 -30.42 0.73 3.09
CA MET A 45 -29.51 -0.08 2.26
C MET A 45 -28.51 0.81 1.49
N GLN A 46 -28.98 1.90 0.89
CA GLN A 46 -28.10 2.88 0.24
C GLN A 46 -27.07 3.44 1.22
N GLY A 47 -27.49 3.80 2.44
CA GLY A 47 -26.62 4.29 3.49
C GLY A 47 -25.50 3.30 3.84
N SER A 48 -25.85 2.04 4.12
CA SER A 48 -24.87 0.99 4.45
C SER A 48 -23.91 0.68 3.30
N LEU A 49 -24.39 0.69 2.05
CA LEU A 49 -23.53 0.53 0.87
C LEU A 49 -22.55 1.70 0.73
N ARG A 50 -23.01 2.94 0.94
CA ARG A 50 -22.13 4.13 0.90
C ARG A 50 -21.05 4.06 1.96
N GLU A 51 -21.41 3.67 3.18
CA GLU A 51 -20.48 3.50 4.28
C GLU A 51 -19.44 2.43 3.97
N THR A 52 -19.86 1.27 3.47
CA THR A 52 -18.96 0.18 3.08
C THR A 52 -17.98 0.62 2.00
N VAL A 53 -18.45 1.27 0.94
CA VAL A 53 -17.60 1.81 -0.13
C VAL A 53 -16.64 2.88 0.41
N SER A 54 -17.11 3.74 1.31
CA SER A 54 -16.27 4.76 1.94
C SER A 54 -15.15 4.13 2.78
N ASN A 55 -15.46 3.11 3.57
CA ASN A 55 -14.50 2.40 4.40
C ASN A 55 -13.45 1.67 3.54
N VAL A 56 -13.87 1.01 2.46
CA VAL A 56 -12.95 0.38 1.50
C VAL A 56 -12.03 1.43 0.88
N ARG A 57 -12.58 2.57 0.42
CA ARG A 57 -11.78 3.65 -0.17
C ARG A 57 -10.76 4.22 0.82
N GLN A 58 -11.16 4.41 2.08
CA GLN A 58 -10.26 4.89 3.14
C GLN A 58 -9.15 3.88 3.43
N GLY A 59 -9.49 2.58 3.49
CA GLY A 59 -8.52 1.50 3.65
C GLY A 59 -7.52 1.45 2.49
N SER A 60 -7.98 1.58 1.24
CA SER A 60 -7.10 1.64 0.08
C SER A 60 -6.15 2.85 0.11
N TYR A 61 -6.62 4.01 0.57
CA TYR A 61 -5.75 5.18 0.75
C TYR A 61 -4.67 4.94 1.80
N ALA A 62 -5.04 4.37 2.95
CA ALA A 62 -4.08 4.01 4.00
C ALA A 62 -3.03 3.00 3.51
N ILE A 63 -3.46 1.97 2.75
CA ILE A 63 -2.56 0.99 2.13
C ILE A 63 -1.60 1.70 1.14
N HIS A 64 -2.11 2.59 0.29
CA HIS A 64 -1.29 3.31 -0.67
C HIS A 64 -0.19 4.15 0.01
N THR A 65 -0.55 4.84 1.09
CA THR A 65 0.41 5.58 1.91
C THR A 65 1.46 4.64 2.50
N GLY A 66 1.05 3.54 3.14
CA GLY A 66 1.98 2.57 3.74
C GLY A 66 2.92 1.92 2.72
N ILE A 67 2.44 1.61 1.51
CA ILE A 67 3.28 1.10 0.42
C ILE A 67 4.33 2.13 -0.01
N SER A 68 3.95 3.41 -0.06
CA SER A 68 4.88 4.49 -0.43
C SER A 68 5.99 4.65 0.62
N GLU A 69 5.65 4.53 1.91
CA GLU A 69 6.62 4.52 3.01
C GLU A 69 7.56 3.31 2.95
N ILE A 70 7.02 2.11 2.67
CA ILE A 70 7.83 0.89 2.48
C ILE A 70 8.79 1.05 1.30
N ALA A 71 8.32 1.57 0.17
CA ALA A 71 9.17 1.78 -1.01
C ALA A 71 10.32 2.75 -0.71
N ALA A 72 10.04 3.85 0.01
CA ALA A 72 11.06 4.79 0.45
C ALA A 72 12.07 4.12 1.42
N GLY A 73 11.58 3.36 2.39
CA GLY A 73 12.43 2.62 3.34
C GLY A 73 13.28 1.54 2.66
N ASN A 74 12.76 0.87 1.64
CA ASN A 74 13.50 -0.13 0.88
C ASN A 74 14.63 0.50 0.04
N ASN A 75 14.39 1.68 -0.54
CA ASN A 75 15.45 2.45 -1.23
C ASN A 75 16.57 2.88 -0.27
N ASP A 76 16.23 3.36 0.93
CA ASP A 76 17.23 3.69 1.96
C ASP A 76 18.04 2.46 2.38
N LEU A 77 17.36 1.34 2.62
CA LEU A 77 18.01 0.08 2.98
C LEU A 77 18.96 -0.40 1.87
N SER A 78 18.50 -0.39 0.61
CA SER A 78 19.33 -0.75 -0.55
C SER A 78 20.59 0.12 -0.61
N SER A 79 20.44 1.45 -0.48
CA SER A 79 21.57 2.38 -0.48
C SER A 79 22.57 2.07 0.64
N ARG A 80 22.08 1.74 1.84
CA ARG A 80 22.94 1.37 2.98
C ARG A 80 23.63 0.03 2.77
N THR A 81 22.94 -0.95 2.17
CA THR A 81 23.53 -2.25 1.81
C THR A 81 24.63 -2.08 0.75
N GLU A 82 24.41 -1.25 -0.27
CA GLU A 82 25.44 -0.91 -1.27
C GLU A 82 26.66 -0.24 -0.62
N GLN A 83 26.43 0.71 0.29
CA GLN A 83 27.52 1.39 1.00
C GLN A 83 28.29 0.42 1.93
N GLN A 84 27.61 -0.51 2.59
CA GLN A 84 28.25 -1.54 3.40
C GLN A 84 29.07 -2.52 2.54
N ALA A 85 28.55 -2.95 1.39
CA ALA A 85 29.26 -3.80 0.46
C ALA A 85 30.54 -3.11 -0.04
N ALA A 86 30.47 -1.82 -0.38
CA ALA A 86 31.64 -1.02 -0.76
C ALA A 86 32.67 -0.93 0.37
N SER A 87 32.22 -0.69 1.61
CA SER A 87 33.11 -0.64 2.79
C SER A 87 33.81 -1.98 3.06
N LEU A 88 33.08 -3.09 2.88
CA LEU A 88 33.64 -4.43 3.01
C LEU A 88 34.66 -4.72 1.91
N ALA A 89 34.39 -4.33 0.66
CA ALA A 89 35.33 -4.45 -0.44
C ALA A 89 36.62 -3.66 -0.18
N GLN A 90 36.52 -2.43 0.34
CA GLN A 90 37.69 -1.64 0.73
C GLN A 90 38.48 -2.30 1.87
N THR A 91 37.78 -2.91 2.83
CA THR A 91 38.42 -3.64 3.94
C THR A 91 39.17 -4.88 3.42
N ALA A 92 38.57 -5.63 2.50
CA ALA A 92 39.22 -6.78 1.87
C ALA A 92 40.49 -6.37 1.09
N ALA A 93 40.40 -5.31 0.28
CA ALA A 93 41.55 -4.76 -0.44
C ALA A 93 42.66 -4.29 0.52
N SER A 94 42.29 -3.67 1.65
CA SER A 94 43.25 -3.25 2.69
C SER A 94 43.93 -4.46 3.34
N MET A 95 43.19 -5.54 3.59
CA MET A 95 43.74 -6.80 4.10
C MET A 95 44.71 -7.45 3.09
N GLU A 96 44.39 -7.45 1.80
CA GLU A 96 45.30 -7.95 0.75
C GLU A 96 46.61 -7.17 0.73
N GLN A 97 46.55 -5.83 0.81
CA GLN A 97 47.74 -4.99 0.89
C GLN A 97 48.57 -5.24 2.16
N LEU A 98 47.91 -5.42 3.31
CA LEU A 98 48.57 -5.77 4.57
C LEU A 98 49.27 -7.13 4.47
N THR A 99 48.59 -8.14 3.92
CA THR A 99 49.18 -9.47 3.70
C THR A 99 50.40 -9.41 2.79
N ALA A 100 50.33 -8.66 1.68
CA ALA A 100 51.47 -8.46 0.79
C ALA A 100 52.65 -7.79 1.51
N THR A 101 52.38 -6.77 2.32
CA THR A 101 53.40 -6.05 3.11
C THR A 101 54.06 -6.96 4.14
N VAL A 102 53.25 -7.78 4.85
CA VAL A 102 53.77 -8.75 5.83
C VAL A 102 54.62 -9.83 5.17
N SER A 103 54.20 -10.34 4.00
CA SER A 103 55.01 -11.30 3.23
C SER A 103 56.34 -10.70 2.81
N HIS A 104 56.33 -9.47 2.27
CA HIS A 104 57.54 -8.77 1.87
C HIS A 104 58.50 -8.52 3.05
N ASN A 105 57.96 -8.15 4.21
CA ASN A 105 58.77 -7.98 5.42
C ASN A 105 59.40 -9.30 5.88
N ALA A 106 58.66 -10.41 5.80
CA ALA A 106 59.18 -11.74 6.14
C ALA A 106 60.32 -12.17 5.20
N ASP A 107 60.16 -11.96 3.89
CA ASP A 107 61.20 -12.25 2.89
C ASP A 107 62.46 -11.40 3.11
N THR A 108 62.26 -10.10 3.41
CA THR A 108 63.36 -9.17 3.70
C THR A 108 64.14 -9.58 4.96
N ALA A 109 63.44 -9.97 6.03
CA ALA A 109 64.07 -10.45 7.25
C ALA A 109 64.86 -11.75 7.04
N ARG A 110 64.35 -12.65 6.19
CA ARG A 110 65.03 -13.90 5.82
C ARG A 110 66.32 -13.63 5.05
N GLN A 111 66.26 -12.78 4.02
CA GLN A 111 67.43 -12.38 3.24
C GLN A 111 68.51 -11.70 4.11
N ALA A 112 68.10 -10.85 5.06
CA ALA A 112 69.02 -10.21 6.00
C ALA A 112 69.71 -11.24 6.93
N SER A 113 68.99 -12.30 7.33
CA SER A 113 69.53 -13.37 8.17
C SER A 113 70.51 -14.27 7.41
N ASP A 114 70.27 -14.52 6.12
CA ASP A 114 71.15 -15.33 5.27
C ASP A 114 72.47 -14.62 4.89
N CYS A 115 72.50 -13.29 5.02
CA CYS A 115 73.65 -12.45 4.69
C CYS A 115 74.49 -12.05 5.93
N ALA A 116 74.07 -12.48 7.12
CA ALA A 116 74.74 -12.26 8.41
C ALA A 116 75.58 -13.48 8.81
#